data_AF-A0A7K2QIR1-F1
#
_entry.id   AF-A0A7K2QIR1-F1
#
_cell.length_a   1.000
_cell.length_b   1.000
_cell.length_c   1.000
_cell.angle_alpha   90.00
_cell.angle_beta   90.00
_cell.angle_gamma   90.00
#
_symmetry.space_group_name_H-M   'P 1'
#
loop_
_entity.id
_entity.type
_entity.pdbx_description
1 polymer ?
#
loop_
_entity_poly.entity_id
_entity_poly.type
_entity_poly.pdbx_seq_one_letter_code
_entity_poly.pdbx_strand_id
1 'polypeptide(L)'
;MQTFLPFPSFDASAAVLDVRRLGKQRVEAVQVLRGLIVPGYGWRRHPAVRMWSGYEEALVRYGLEICAAWTAAGRADTCAGTL
;
A
#
# COMPACT_ATOMS: atom_id res chain seq x y z
N MET A 1 0.43 -4.99 10.36
CA MET A 1 -0.67 -5.44 9.47
C MET A 1 -0.23 -5.04 8.08
N GLN A 2 0.23 -5.99 7.27
CA GLN A 2 1.04 -5.71 6.07
C GLN A 2 0.22 -5.27 4.85
N THR A 3 -1.10 -5.55 4.86
CA THR A 3 -2.12 -4.94 3.99
C THR A 3 -3.48 -5.04 4.70
N PHE A 4 -4.39 -4.10 4.43
CA PHE A 4 -5.71 -4.00 5.07
C PHE A 4 -6.82 -3.80 4.02
N LEU A 5 -7.65 -4.83 3.83
CA LEU A 5 -8.73 -4.90 2.83
C LEU A 5 -10.00 -5.55 3.43
N PRO A 6 -10.66 -4.92 4.42
CA PRO A 6 -11.93 -5.43 4.95
C PRO A 6 -13.10 -5.28 3.97
N PHE A 7 -12.95 -4.44 2.94
CA PHE A 7 -13.98 -4.17 1.94
C PHE A 7 -13.47 -4.45 0.52
N PRO A 8 -14.37 -4.74 -0.43
CA PRO A 8 -14.00 -4.90 -1.84
C PRO A 8 -13.43 -3.64 -2.48
N SER A 9 -13.75 -2.46 -1.95
CA SER A 9 -13.24 -1.18 -2.45
C SER A 9 -12.05 -0.69 -1.61
N PHE A 10 -11.03 -0.19 -2.30
CA PHE A 10 -9.78 0.26 -1.69
C PHE A 10 -9.96 1.59 -0.95
N ASP A 11 -10.76 2.50 -1.49
CA ASP A 11 -11.14 3.76 -0.86
C ASP A 11 -11.95 3.53 0.43
N ALA A 12 -12.91 2.60 0.43
CA ALA A 12 -13.65 2.23 1.65
C ALA A 12 -12.72 1.58 2.69
N SER A 13 -11.77 0.76 2.25
CA SER A 13 -10.75 0.18 3.13
C SER A 13 -9.82 1.24 3.72
N ALA A 14 -9.47 2.27 2.95
CA ALA A 14 -8.68 3.41 3.40
C ALA A 14 -9.43 4.25 4.44
N ALA A 15 -10.72 4.49 4.22
CA ALA A 15 -11.56 5.37 5.03
C ALA A 15 -11.73 4.90 6.49
N VAL A 16 -11.63 3.59 6.76
CA VAL A 16 -11.80 3.04 8.12
C VAL A 16 -10.48 2.83 8.87
N LEU A 17 -9.34 3.19 8.27
CA LEU A 17 -8.04 3.12 8.95
C LEU A 17 -7.85 4.31 9.88
N ASP A 18 -7.36 4.04 11.10
CA ASP A 18 -6.82 5.11 11.94
C ASP A 18 -5.56 5.72 11.31
N VAL A 19 -5.24 6.95 11.69
CA VAL A 19 -4.15 7.73 11.08
C VAL A 19 -2.80 7.00 11.11
N ARG A 20 -2.49 6.26 12.19
CA ARG A 20 -1.21 5.54 12.29
C ARG A 20 -1.17 4.38 11.30
N ARG A 21 -2.26 3.63 11.18
CA ARG A 21 -2.37 2.54 10.20
C ARG A 21 -2.37 3.06 8.77
N LEU A 22 -3.09 4.15 8.49
CA LEU A 22 -3.12 4.77 7.17
C LEU A 22 -1.71 5.23 6.74
N GLY A 23 -0.98 5.90 7.64
CA GLY A 23 0.41 6.29 7.40
C GLY A 23 1.32 5.09 7.11
N LYS A 24 1.13 3.98 7.83
CA LYS A 24 1.91 2.76 7.64
C LYS A 24 1.59 2.05 6.32
N GLN A 25 0.32 1.97 5.93
CA GLN A 25 -0.09 1.31 4.69
C GLN A 25 0.55 1.94 3.44
N ARG A 26 0.76 3.26 3.41
CA ARG A 26 1.46 3.93 2.29
C ARG A 26 2.86 3.38 2.07
N VAL A 27 3.62 3.25 3.15
CA VAL A 27 5.01 2.77 3.12
C VAL A 27 5.05 1.28 2.81
N GLU A 28 4.16 0.48 3.42
CA GLU A 28 4.11 -0.96 3.18
C GLU A 28 3.71 -1.29 1.74
N ALA A 29 2.80 -0.54 1.10
CA ALA A 29 2.46 -0.71 -0.32
C ALA A 29 3.71 -0.56 -1.21
N VAL A 30 4.54 0.45 -0.97
CA VAL A 30 5.81 0.65 -1.70
C VAL A 30 6.79 -0.49 -1.44
N GLN A 31 6.91 -0.96 -0.20
CA GLN A 31 7.80 -2.07 0.15
C GLN A 31 7.37 -3.38 -0.51
N VAL A 32 6.07 -3.66 -0.55
CA VAL A 32 5.52 -4.85 -1.21
C VAL A 32 5.75 -4.75 -2.72
N LEU A 33 5.46 -3.60 -3.34
CA LEU A 33 5.69 -3.41 -4.77
C LEU A 33 7.17 -3.60 -5.13
N ARG A 34 8.09 -3.00 -4.37
CA ARG A 34 9.54 -3.21 -4.56
C ARG A 34 9.95 -4.67 -4.37
N GLY A 35 9.31 -5.38 -3.44
CA GLY A 35 9.51 -6.82 -3.27
C GLY A 35 9.09 -7.65 -4.48
N LEU A 36 8.10 -7.18 -5.25
CA LEU A 36 7.65 -7.80 -6.49
C LEU A 36 8.59 -7.47 -7.66
N ILE A 37 8.96 -6.20 -7.83
CA ILE A 37 9.56 -5.71 -9.09
C ILE A 37 11.07 -5.46 -9.03
N VAL A 38 11.67 -5.29 -7.85
CA VAL A 38 13.11 -4.97 -7.72
C VAL A 38 13.92 -6.23 -7.40
N PRO A 39 14.81 -6.68 -8.29
CA PRO A 39 15.70 -7.80 -8.02
C PRO A 39 16.56 -7.56 -6.78
N GLY A 40 16.70 -8.59 -5.94
CA GLY A 40 17.51 -8.50 -4.71
C GLY A 40 16.89 -7.70 -3.56
N TYR A 41 15.68 -7.15 -3.70
CA TYR A 41 15.05 -6.38 -2.63
C TYR A 41 14.74 -7.27 -1.41
N GLY A 42 15.03 -6.77 -0.21
CA GLY A 42 14.96 -7.56 1.04
C GLY A 42 13.57 -8.13 1.35
N TRP A 43 12.49 -7.53 0.82
CA TRP A 43 11.13 -8.02 1.02
C TRP A 43 10.68 -9.08 0.03
N ARG A 44 11.49 -9.49 -0.95
CA ARG A 44 11.05 -10.44 -2.00
C ARG A 44 10.48 -11.77 -1.48
N ARG A 45 10.88 -12.21 -0.27
CA ARG A 45 10.37 -13.44 0.36
C ARG A 45 9.26 -13.21 1.38
N HIS A 46 8.81 -11.97 1.53
CA HIS A 46 7.84 -11.56 2.53
C HIS A 46 6.42 -12.11 2.21
N PRO A 47 5.64 -12.54 3.20
CA PRO A 47 4.31 -13.11 2.97
C PRO A 47 3.37 -12.19 2.18
N ALA A 48 3.36 -10.89 2.48
CA ALA A 48 2.54 -9.93 1.73
C ALA A 48 2.97 -9.82 0.25
N VAL A 49 4.28 -9.92 -0.06
CA VAL A 49 4.76 -9.92 -1.44
C VAL A 49 4.24 -11.14 -2.18
N ARG A 50 4.24 -12.32 -1.55
CA ARG A 50 3.64 -13.52 -2.14
C ARG A 50 2.13 -13.38 -2.35
N MET A 51 1.42 -12.76 -1.39
CA MET A 51 -0.02 -12.55 -1.47
C MET A 51 -0.42 -11.67 -2.66
N TRP A 52 0.41 -10.67 -3.01
CA TRP A 52 0.17 -9.72 -4.10
C TRP A 52 0.82 -10.09 -5.43
N SER A 53 1.53 -11.23 -5.51
CA SER A 53 2.19 -11.64 -6.75
C SER A 53 1.18 -11.88 -7.87
N GLY A 54 1.39 -11.23 -9.02
CA GLY A 54 0.44 -11.25 -10.14
C GLY A 54 -0.72 -10.26 -10.02
N TYR A 55 -0.74 -9.44 -8.97
CA TYR A 55 -1.73 -8.39 -8.71
C TYR A 55 -1.05 -7.02 -8.52
N GLU A 56 0.08 -6.79 -9.18
CA GLU A 56 0.91 -5.58 -9.05
C GLU A 56 0.10 -4.30 -9.30
N GLU A 57 -0.73 -4.29 -10.36
CA GLU A 57 -1.58 -3.15 -10.68
C GLU A 57 -2.61 -2.87 -9.58
N ALA A 58 -3.22 -3.91 -9.03
CA ALA A 58 -4.17 -3.77 -7.93
C ALA A 58 -3.47 -3.27 -6.64
N LEU A 59 -2.24 -3.69 -6.38
CA LEU A 59 -1.43 -3.19 -5.26
C LEU A 59 -1.10 -1.70 -5.43
N VAL A 60 -0.76 -1.26 -6.64
CA VAL A 60 -0.53 0.17 -6.95
C VAL A 60 -1.81 0.97 -6.72
N ARG A 61 -2.94 0.52 -7.28
CA ARG A 61 -4.25 1.17 -7.06
C ARG A 61 -4.59 1.26 -5.58
N TYR A 62 -4.39 0.18 -4.82
CA TYR A 62 -4.55 0.18 -3.36
C TYR A 62 -3.68 1.26 -2.72
N GLY A 63 -2.38 1.28 -3.01
CA GLY A 63 -1.45 2.26 -2.44
C GLY A 63 -1.82 3.71 -2.79
N LEU A 64 -2.32 3.97 -4.00
CA LEU A 64 -2.79 5.28 -4.43
C LEU A 64 -4.03 5.73 -3.63
N GLU A 65 -5.00 4.85 -3.38
CA GLU A 65 -6.17 5.17 -2.53
C GLU A 65 -5.78 5.46 -1.08
N ILE A 66 -4.83 4.70 -0.52
CA ILE A 66 -4.26 5.00 0.81
C ILE A 66 -3.59 6.38 0.81
N CYS A 67 -2.83 6.73 -0.23
CA CYS A 67 -2.19 8.04 -0.35
C CYS A 67 -3.22 9.17 -0.51
N ALA A 68 -4.27 8.97 -1.29
CA ALA A 68 -5.36 9.92 -1.45
C ALA A 68 -6.08 10.20 -0.12
N ALA A 69 -6.44 9.15 0.63
CA ALA A 69 -7.03 9.31 1.96
C ALA A 69 -6.08 10.02 2.95
N TRP A 70 -4.77 9.80 2.82
CA TRP A 70 -3.76 10.46 3.65
C TRP A 70 -3.66 11.97 3.36
N THR A 71 -3.61 12.35 2.09
CA THR A 71 -3.48 13.76 1.66
C THR A 71 -4.78 14.54 1.85
N ALA A 72 -5.94 13.90 1.64
CA ALA A 72 -7.26 14.50 1.90
C ALA A 72 -7.42 14.97 3.36
N ALA A 73 -6.70 14.36 4.29
CA ALA A 73 -6.68 14.76 5.70
C ALA A 73 -5.54 15.75 6.03
N GLY A 74 -5.02 16.47 5.04
CA GLY A 74 -4.11 17.62 5.21
C GLY A 74 -2.64 17.27 5.45
N ARG A 75 -2.21 16.05 5.12
CA ARG A 75 -0.84 15.57 5.39
C ARG A 75 -0.03 15.41 4.10
N ALA A 76 1.24 15.79 4.13
CA ALA A 76 2.14 15.62 2.99
C ALA A 76 2.41 14.14 2.71
N ASP A 77 2.45 13.77 1.43
CA ASP A 77 2.77 12.41 0.96
C ASP A 77 4.05 12.38 0.14
N THR A 78 4.77 11.26 0.22
CA THR A 78 5.99 10.98 -0.56
C THR A 78 5.96 9.60 -1.18
N CYS A 79 4.87 8.86 -1.05
CA CYS A 79 4.77 7.46 -1.46
C CYS A 79 4.13 7.32 -2.84
N ALA A 80 3.09 8.12 -3.15
CA ALA A 80 2.29 7.99 -4.37
C ALA A 80 3.13 8.04 -5.66
N GLY A 81 4.12 8.95 -5.72
CA GLY A 81 5.02 9.06 -6.89
C GLY A 81 6.05 7.94 -7.03
N THR A 82 6.03 6.95 -6.13
CA THR A 82 6.98 5.81 -6.12
C THR A 82 6.28 4.44 -6.27
N LEU A 83 4.95 4.45 -6.39
CA LEU A 83 4.09 3.32 -6.70
C LEU A 83 3.88 3.24 -8.22
#